data_AF-A0A9D1WRS9-F1
#
_entry.id   AF-A0A9D1WRS9-F1
#
_cell.length_a   1.000
_cell.length_b   1.000
_cell.length_c   1.000
_cell.angle_alpha   90.00
_cell.angle_beta   90.00
_cell.angle_gamma   90.00
#
_symmetry.space_group_name_H-M   'P 1'
#
loop_
_entity.id
_entity.type
_entity.pdbx_description
1 polymer ?
#
loop_
_entity_poly.entity_id
_entity_poly.type
_entity_poly.pdbx_seq_one_letter_code
_entity_poly.pdbx_strand_id
1 'polypeptide(L)'
;MPNLHQKKAANLRFLPQGSGRRARYARFLRGAVACLPPRQRQTAQLCLLRGYTLRRAAQELGVSESTASRRLQAAIGQLERMAELFQQLEEDREL
;
A
#
# COMPACT_ATOMS: atom_id res chain seq x y z
N MET A 1 -14.39 -6.12 -26.29
CA MET A 1 -13.40 -6.54 -25.27
C MET A 1 -13.35 -5.48 -24.17
N PRO A 2 -14.13 -5.57 -23.07
CA PRO A 2 -14.14 -4.51 -22.08
C PRO A 2 -12.93 -4.60 -21.12
N ASN A 3 -12.26 -3.45 -21.01
CA ASN A 3 -11.05 -3.12 -20.26
C ASN A 3 -11.01 -3.60 -18.80
N LEU A 4 -9.82 -4.04 -18.40
CA LEU A 4 -9.38 -4.44 -17.06
C LEU A 4 -9.32 -3.26 -16.05
N HIS A 5 -10.34 -2.39 -16.01
CA HIS A 5 -10.48 -1.31 -15.02
C HIS A 5 -10.89 -1.78 -13.62
N GLN A 6 -10.79 -3.07 -13.31
CA GLN A 6 -11.36 -3.64 -12.09
C GLN A 6 -10.38 -4.57 -11.37
N LYS A 7 -9.44 -3.98 -10.63
CA LYS A 7 -9.08 -4.54 -9.32
C LYS A 7 -9.21 -3.46 -8.26
N LYS A 8 -10.46 -3.05 -8.03
CA LYS A 8 -10.95 -2.41 -6.78
C LYS A 8 -10.77 -3.29 -5.52
N ALA A 9 -10.07 -4.42 -5.59
CA ALA A 9 -10.10 -5.47 -4.56
C ALA A 9 -8.75 -5.78 -3.91
N ALA A 10 -7.68 -5.03 -4.18
CA ALA A 10 -6.44 -5.23 -3.42
C ALA A 10 -6.47 -4.59 -2.02
N ASN A 11 -7.24 -3.51 -1.84
CA ASN A 11 -7.31 -2.77 -0.58
C ASN A 11 -8.33 -3.31 0.44
N LEU A 12 -9.34 -4.10 0.03
CA LEU A 12 -10.39 -4.52 0.97
C LEU A 12 -9.97 -5.61 1.95
N ARG A 13 -8.92 -6.37 1.66
CA ARG A 13 -8.44 -7.47 2.50
C ARG A 13 -7.66 -7.01 3.74
N PHE A 14 -7.28 -5.73 3.78
CA PHE A 14 -6.51 -5.14 4.87
C PHE A 14 -7.28 -4.09 5.67
N LEU A 15 -8.52 -3.76 5.29
CA LEU A 15 -9.30 -2.77 6.02
C LEU A 15 -9.97 -3.42 7.24
N PRO A 16 -9.60 -3.03 8.47
CA PRO A 16 -10.29 -3.54 9.65
C PRO A 16 -11.76 -3.10 9.64
N GLN A 17 -12.63 -3.92 10.24
CA GLN A 17 -14.05 -3.61 10.35
C GLN A 17 -14.31 -2.65 11.52
N GLY A 18 -15.20 -1.67 11.31
CA GLY A 18 -15.54 -0.60 12.27
C GLY A 18 -14.93 0.77 11.94
N SER A 19 -15.71 1.84 12.09
CA SER A 19 -15.34 3.21 11.71
C SER A 19 -14.08 3.73 12.41
N GLY A 20 -13.92 3.45 13.71
CA GLY A 20 -12.73 3.84 14.49
C GLY A 20 -11.45 3.10 14.08
N ARG A 21 -11.53 1.79 13.86
CA ARG A 21 -10.39 0.97 13.42
C ARG A 21 -9.92 1.37 12.02
N ARG A 22 -10.84 1.69 11.10
CA ARG A 22 -10.50 2.20 9.76
C ARG A 22 -9.72 3.50 9.80
N ALA A 23 -10.12 4.45 10.65
CA ALA A 23 -9.42 5.73 10.79
C ALA A 23 -7.99 5.54 11.35
N ARG A 24 -7.83 4.68 12.36
CA ARG A 24 -6.51 4.33 12.91
C ARG A 24 -5.63 3.65 11.86
N TYR A 25 -6.17 2.67 11.15
CA TYR A 25 -5.47 1.96 10.09
C TYR A 25 -5.05 2.88 8.93
N ALA A 26 -5.91 3.82 8.53
CA ALA A 26 -5.58 4.82 7.50
C ALA A 26 -4.48 5.81 7.97
N ARG A 27 -4.41 6.11 9.28
CA ARG A 27 -3.32 6.92 9.85
C ARG A 27 -2.01 6.11 9.87
N PHE A 28 -2.08 4.86 10.31
CA PHE A 28 -0.96 3.92 10.28
C PHE A 28 -0.40 3.78 8.87
N LEU A 29 -1.23 3.47 7.86
CA LEU A 29 -0.79 3.28 6.48
C LEU A 29 -0.05 4.51 5.93
N ARG A 30 -0.53 5.73 6.23
CA ARG A 30 0.15 6.96 5.81
C ARG A 30 1.55 7.09 6.43
N GLY A 31 1.69 6.77 7.71
CA GLY A 31 2.99 6.72 8.39
C GLY A 31 3.89 5.61 7.83
N ALA A 32 3.33 4.41 7.64
CA ALA A 32 4.07 3.25 7.15
C ALA A 32 4.62 3.47 5.73
N VAL A 33 3.83 4.07 4.84
CA VAL A 33 4.32 4.47 3.51
C VAL A 33 5.48 5.47 3.61
N ALA A 34 5.46 6.39 4.58
CA ALA A 34 6.56 7.34 4.78
C ALA A 34 7.86 6.66 5.28
N CYS A 35 7.78 5.49 5.90
CA CYS A 35 8.95 4.71 6.33
C CYS A 35 9.58 3.87 5.21
N LEU A 36 8.91 3.69 4.07
CA LEU A 36 9.44 2.90 2.97
C LEU A 36 10.71 3.52 2.37
N PRO A 37 11.64 2.70 1.82
CA PRO A 37 12.78 3.18 1.04
C PRO A 37 12.33 4.11 -0.10
N PRO A 38 13.09 5.17 -0.45
CA PRO A 38 12.62 6.24 -1.34
C PRO A 38 12.01 5.76 -2.67
N ARG A 39 12.67 4.80 -3.34
CA ARG A 39 12.22 4.26 -4.62
C ARG A 39 10.93 3.42 -4.50
N GLN A 40 10.76 2.72 -3.39
CA GLN A 40 9.57 1.93 -3.09
C GLN A 40 8.41 2.86 -2.70
N ARG A 41 8.70 3.86 -1.85
CA ARG A 41 7.76 4.91 -1.42
C ARG A 41 7.15 5.63 -2.60
N GLN A 42 7.97 6.12 -3.54
CA GLN A 42 7.49 6.82 -4.73
C GLN A 42 6.50 5.96 -5.54
N THR A 43 6.85 4.70 -5.76
CA THR A 43 5.99 3.75 -6.49
C THR A 43 4.68 3.47 -5.73
N ALA A 44 4.77 3.25 -4.42
CA ALA A 44 3.61 3.01 -3.56
C ALA A 44 2.68 4.23 -3.48
N GLN A 45 3.21 5.45 -3.40
CA GLN A 45 2.39 6.67 -3.40
C GLN A 45 1.59 6.83 -4.70
N LEU A 46 2.24 6.63 -5.86
CA LEU A 46 1.55 6.72 -7.14
C LEU A 46 0.46 5.65 -7.28
N CYS A 47 0.78 4.40 -6.98
CA CYS A 47 -0.15 3.29 -7.21
C CYS A 47 -1.24 3.19 -6.12
N LEU A 48 -0.88 3.25 -4.84
CA LEU A 48 -1.79 2.99 -3.72
C LEU A 48 -2.57 4.22 -3.28
N LEU A 49 -1.94 5.41 -3.30
CA LEU A 49 -2.57 6.64 -2.82
C LEU A 49 -3.20 7.46 -3.95
N ARG A 50 -2.55 7.52 -5.12
CA ARG A 50 -3.06 8.27 -6.29
C ARG A 50 -3.79 7.41 -7.32
N GLY A 51 -3.81 6.08 -7.16
CA GLY A 51 -4.54 5.16 -8.03
C GLY A 51 -3.96 5.01 -9.44
N TYR A 52 -2.67 5.31 -9.64
CA TYR A 52 -2.03 5.15 -10.95
C TYR A 52 -1.89 3.66 -11.31
N THR A 53 -1.99 3.36 -12.60
CA THR A 53 -1.59 2.04 -13.11
C THR A 53 -0.07 1.88 -13.05
N LEU A 54 0.42 0.64 -13.03
CA LEU A 54 1.86 0.36 -13.06
C LEU A 54 2.56 1.01 -14.26
N ARG A 55 1.93 0.95 -15.44
CA ARG A 55 2.42 1.62 -16.66
C ARG A 55 2.58 3.13 -16.46
N ARG A 56 1.55 3.80 -15.94
CA ARG A 56 1.60 5.25 -15.70
C ARG A 56 2.63 5.61 -14.63
N ALA A 57 2.72 4.83 -13.56
CA ALA A 57 3.73 5.03 -12.51
C ALA A 57 5.16 4.82 -13.03
N ALA A 58 5.37 3.84 -13.91
CA ALA A 58 6.66 3.58 -14.54
C ALA A 58 7.09 4.76 -15.43
N GLN A 59 6.15 5.30 -16.22
CA GLN A 59 6.37 6.49 -17.04
C GLN A 59 6.73 7.72 -16.18
N GLU A 60 5.96 7.98 -15.13
CA GLU A 60 6.18 9.11 -14.21
C GLU A 60 7.57 9.04 -13.53
N LEU A 61 8.04 7.84 -13.21
CA LEU A 61 9.30 7.61 -12.51
C LEU A 61 10.50 7.40 -13.44
N GLY A 62 10.30 7.40 -14.76
CA GLY A 62 11.36 7.14 -15.74
C GLY A 62 11.98 5.74 -15.62
N VAL A 63 11.19 4.71 -15.32
CA VAL A 63 11.66 3.31 -15.17
C VAL A 63 10.83 2.34 -16.01
N SER A 64 11.31 1.10 -16.17
CA SER A 64 10.52 0.04 -16.80
C SER A 64 9.34 -0.40 -15.94
N GLU A 65 8.26 -0.87 -16.58
CA GLU A 65 7.09 -1.43 -15.89
C GLU A 65 7.47 -2.58 -14.94
N SER A 66 8.40 -3.45 -15.34
CA SER A 66 8.92 -4.53 -14.50
C SER A 66 9.63 -4.00 -13.24
N THR A 67 10.36 -2.89 -13.36
CA THR A 67 11.01 -2.23 -12.23
C THR A 67 9.98 -1.62 -11.28
N ALA A 68 8.98 -0.92 -11.82
CA ALA A 68 7.87 -0.39 -11.03
C ALA A 68 7.11 -1.51 -10.31
N SER A 69 6.80 -2.62 -11.00
CA SER A 69 6.15 -3.79 -10.41
C SER A 69 6.96 -4.37 -9.24
N ARG A 70 8.27 -4.61 -9.43
CA ARG A 70 9.15 -5.13 -8.37
C ARG A 70 9.21 -4.18 -7.16
N ARG A 71 9.32 -2.86 -7.39
CA ARG A 71 9.30 -1.86 -6.32
C ARG A 71 7.99 -1.87 -5.56
N LEU A 72 6.86 -2.00 -6.26
CA LEU A 72 5.53 -2.06 -5.65
C LEU A 72 5.36 -3.34 -4.82
N GLN A 73 5.79 -4.50 -5.34
CA GLN A 73 5.75 -5.76 -4.59
C GLN A 73 6.60 -5.69 -3.31
N ALA A 74 7.82 -5.15 -3.39
CA ALA A 74 8.67 -4.95 -2.22
C ALA A 74 8.02 -4.00 -1.20
N ALA A 75 7.39 -2.91 -1.67
CA ALA A 75 6.67 -1.98 -0.83
C ALA A 75 5.48 -2.65 -0.11
N ILE A 76 4.66 -3.41 -0.84
CA ILE A 76 3.52 -4.14 -0.29
C ILE A 76 3.98 -5.11 0.79
N GLY A 77 4.99 -5.94 0.51
CA GLY A 77 5.50 -6.89 1.51
C GLY A 77 6.08 -6.22 2.77
N GLN A 78 6.65 -5.01 2.66
CA GLN A 78 7.05 -4.24 3.83
C GLN A 78 5.83 -3.73 4.62
N LEU A 79 4.83 -3.17 3.93
CA LEU A 79 3.62 -2.65 4.56
C LEU A 79 2.82 -3.75 5.27
N GLU A 80 2.75 -4.95 4.69
CA GLU A 80 2.12 -6.13 5.30
C GLU A 80 2.81 -6.50 6.61
N ARG A 81 4.15 -6.63 6.62
CA ARG A 81 4.91 -6.89 7.86
C ARG A 81 4.71 -5.83 8.92
N MET A 82 4.65 -4.55 8.53
CA MET A 82 4.39 -3.47 9.48
C MET A 82 2.96 -3.54 10.03
N ALA A 83 1.98 -3.93 9.22
CA ALA A 83 0.59 -4.06 9.62
C ALA A 83 0.40 -5.23 10.60
N GLU A 84 1.07 -6.36 10.37
CA GLU A 84 1.10 -7.50 11.29
C GLU A 84 1.65 -7.09 12.66
N LEU A 85 2.80 -6.39 12.70
CA LEU A 85 3.36 -5.85 13.95
C LEU A 85 2.42 -4.87 14.64
N PHE A 86 1.73 -4.03 13.88
CA PHE A 86 0.77 -3.08 14.43
C PHE A 86 -0.43 -3.78 15.08
N GLN A 87 -0.94 -4.85 14.47
CA GLN A 87 -2.04 -5.65 15.03
C GLN A 87 -1.64 -6.32 16.34
N GLN A 88 -0.44 -6.94 16.39
CA GLN A 88 0.09 -7.54 17.61
C GLN A 88 0.21 -6.52 18.75
N LEU A 89 0.72 -5.32 18.46
CA LEU A 89 0.85 -4.25 19.46
C LEU A 89 -0.50 -3.64 19.89
N GLU A 90 -1.54 -3.68 19.05
CA GLU A 90 -2.90 -3.28 19.46
C GLU A 90 -3.51 -4.33 20.40
N GLU A 91 -3.31 -5.62 20.14
CA GLU A 91 -3.79 -6.73 20.98
C GLU A 91 -3.12 -6.74 22.37
N ASP A 92 -1.81 -6.49 22.44
CA ASP A 92 -1.06 -6.41 23.71
C ASP A 92 -1.44 -5.20 24.59
N ARG A 93 -2.09 -4.18 24.01
CA ARG A 93 -2.51 -2.95 24.73
C ARG A 93 -3.92 -3.01 25.31
N GLU A 94 -4.71 -4.03 24.96
CA GLU A 94 -6.07 -4.24 25.47
C GLU A 94 -6.12 -5.26 26.64
N LEU A 95 -4.96 -5.66 27.18
CA LEU A 95 -4.78 -6.43 28.43
C LEU A 95 -4.23 -5.54 29.56
#